data_AF-A0A9D2JIS2-F1
#
_entry.id   AF-A0A9D2JIS2-F1
#
_cell.length_a   1.000
_cell.length_b   1.000
_cell.length_c   1.000
_cell.angle_alpha   90.00
_cell.angle_beta   90.00
_cell.angle_gamma   90.00
#
_symmetry.space_group_name_H-M   'P 1'
#
loop_
_entity.id
_entity.type
_entity.pdbx_description
1 polymer ?
#
loop_
_entity_poly.entity_id
_entity_poly.type
_entity_poly.pdbx_seq_one_letter_code
_entity_poly.pdbx_strand_id
1 'polypeptide(L)'
;KKIIDYAKSLDFEVILDIAPAIFEALNISYDDMSFFAEVGADGIRLDLGFDGSKEALLSFNPYGLIIELNMSNDVAYLDNILTYEANKPFIYGCHNFYPQDGSALPLDFFVTCSQRFKKQGIRTAAFVTSNEAILGPCDVNDGLPTLEMHRYLPIEVQTKYLFATGLIDDVIIGNAYASEAELQAMSEVNRYQLSFEVEFVPEVNDVEKEIVLKNQHVRRGDITARMVRSTVVRKIYQKDANPVHDNHLVFKRGDIVIGNDLFGKYKNELQIVLEEHQDNQKNKVGQIIDDEHLLLDYIKPWSKFLFQ
;
A
#
# COMPACT_ATOMS: atom_id res chain seq x y z
N LYS A 1 -17.22 19.18 -15.85
CA LYS A 1 -17.01 20.60 -15.47
C LYS A 1 -17.42 20.88 -14.02
N LYS A 2 -18.71 21.06 -13.65
CA LYS A 2 -19.09 21.37 -12.24
C LYS A 2 -18.45 20.50 -11.16
N ILE A 3 -18.43 19.17 -11.34
CA ILE A 3 -17.81 18.22 -10.41
C ILE A 3 -16.28 18.44 -10.35
N ILE A 4 -15.65 18.62 -11.51
CA ILE A 4 -14.21 18.88 -11.63
C ILE A 4 -13.87 20.21 -10.96
N ASP A 5 -14.60 21.29 -11.25
CA ASP A 5 -14.37 22.61 -10.64
C ASP A 5 -14.46 22.55 -9.10
N TYR A 6 -15.40 21.76 -8.56
CA TYR A 6 -15.50 21.52 -7.12
C TYR A 6 -14.30 20.74 -6.58
N ALA A 7 -13.88 19.66 -7.24
CA ALA A 7 -12.68 18.90 -6.87
C ALA A 7 -11.43 19.79 -6.88
N LYS A 8 -11.26 20.64 -7.92
CA LYS A 8 -10.16 21.61 -8.01
C LYS A 8 -10.21 22.64 -6.89
N SER A 9 -11.39 23.08 -6.45
CA SER A 9 -11.52 24.00 -5.31
C SER A 9 -11.08 23.41 -3.97
N LEU A 10 -10.92 22.08 -3.92
CA LEU A 10 -10.43 21.32 -2.78
C LEU A 10 -9.01 20.75 -3.03
N ASP A 11 -8.29 21.29 -4.02
CA ASP A 11 -6.93 20.91 -4.40
C ASP A 11 -6.74 19.45 -4.84
N PHE A 12 -7.79 18.79 -5.34
CA PHE A 12 -7.66 17.46 -5.94
C PHE A 12 -7.04 17.52 -7.34
N GLU A 13 -6.25 16.49 -7.65
CA GLU A 13 -5.78 16.15 -9.00
C GLU A 13 -6.84 15.26 -9.67
N VAL A 14 -7.25 15.60 -10.89
CA VAL A 14 -8.33 14.92 -11.62
C VAL A 14 -7.79 14.32 -12.93
N ILE A 15 -7.66 13.00 -12.96
CA ILE A 15 -7.32 12.23 -14.16
C ILE A 15 -8.62 11.68 -14.75
N LEU A 16 -8.85 11.92 -16.04
CA LEU A 16 -10.03 11.41 -16.75
C LEU A 16 -9.71 10.12 -17.49
N ASP A 17 -10.45 9.06 -17.14
CA ASP A 17 -10.49 7.81 -17.89
C ASP A 17 -11.77 7.81 -18.74
N ILE A 18 -11.61 7.86 -20.07
CA ILE A 18 -12.72 7.94 -21.01
C ILE A 18 -12.73 6.70 -21.89
N ALA A 19 -13.81 5.94 -21.79
CA ALA A 19 -14.04 4.79 -22.66
C ALA A 19 -14.04 5.22 -24.15
N PRO A 20 -13.44 4.44 -25.07
CA PRO A 20 -13.40 4.78 -26.50
C PRO A 20 -14.76 5.10 -27.14
N ALA A 21 -15.84 4.46 -26.68
CA ALA A 21 -17.19 4.74 -27.18
C ALA A 21 -17.66 6.19 -26.91
N ILE A 22 -17.17 6.81 -25.83
CA ILE A 22 -17.48 8.21 -25.50
C ILE A 22 -16.71 9.17 -26.40
N PHE A 23 -15.54 8.77 -26.94
CA PHE A 23 -14.79 9.61 -27.88
C PHE A 23 -15.60 9.93 -29.12
N GLU A 24 -16.27 8.92 -29.70
CA GLU A 24 -17.16 9.11 -30.86
C GLU A 24 -18.36 9.98 -30.51
N ALA A 25 -19.00 9.74 -29.36
CA ALA A 25 -20.21 10.45 -28.95
C ALA A 25 -19.97 11.96 -28.69
N LEU A 26 -18.79 12.30 -28.17
CA LEU A 26 -18.39 13.68 -27.90
C LEU A 26 -17.57 14.32 -29.02
N ASN A 27 -17.28 13.57 -30.09
CA ASN A 27 -16.42 13.98 -31.20
C ASN A 27 -15.07 14.53 -30.71
N ILE A 28 -14.47 13.82 -29.75
CA ILE A 28 -13.15 14.12 -29.17
C ILE A 28 -12.12 13.12 -29.72
N SER A 29 -10.84 13.51 -29.72
CA SER A 29 -9.73 12.66 -30.17
C SER A 29 -8.56 12.80 -29.20
N TYR A 30 -7.74 11.76 -29.09
CA TYR A 30 -6.44 11.87 -28.40
C TYR A 30 -5.49 12.86 -29.09
N ASP A 31 -5.71 13.17 -30.37
CA ASP A 31 -4.91 14.13 -31.12
C ASP A 31 -5.30 15.59 -30.82
N ASP A 32 -6.45 15.82 -30.16
CA ASP A 32 -6.90 17.13 -29.71
C ASP A 32 -7.28 17.09 -28.23
N MET A 33 -6.35 17.55 -27.40
CA MET A 33 -6.53 17.56 -25.95
C MET A 33 -7.25 18.79 -25.40
N SER A 34 -7.68 19.72 -26.27
CA SER A 34 -8.34 20.96 -25.85
C SER A 34 -9.56 20.70 -24.98
N PHE A 35 -10.37 19.70 -25.32
CA PHE A 35 -11.55 19.30 -24.55
C PHE A 35 -11.21 19.01 -23.08
N PHE A 36 -10.18 18.20 -22.82
CA PHE A 36 -9.78 17.82 -21.47
C PHE A 36 -9.28 19.02 -20.65
N ALA A 37 -8.54 19.92 -21.29
CA ALA A 37 -8.11 21.17 -20.68
C ALA A 37 -9.29 22.09 -20.37
N GLU A 38 -10.26 22.23 -21.28
CA GLU A 38 -11.44 23.10 -21.12
C GLU A 38 -12.41 22.65 -20.01
N VAL A 39 -12.48 21.33 -19.78
CA VAL A 39 -13.27 20.77 -18.67
C VAL A 39 -12.54 20.86 -17.32
N GLY A 40 -11.24 21.16 -17.33
CA GLY A 40 -10.41 21.39 -16.14
C GLY A 40 -9.71 20.14 -15.59
N ALA A 41 -9.51 19.10 -16.41
CA ALA A 41 -8.76 17.92 -15.99
C ALA A 41 -7.26 18.23 -15.86
N ASP A 42 -6.57 17.48 -15.00
CA ASP A 42 -5.11 17.53 -14.84
C ASP A 42 -4.41 16.51 -15.74
N GLY A 43 -5.12 15.46 -16.16
CA GLY A 43 -4.59 14.45 -17.06
C GLY A 43 -5.65 13.53 -17.63
N ILE A 44 -5.18 12.62 -18.49
CA ILE A 44 -6.00 11.60 -19.13
C ILE A 44 -5.34 10.23 -18.97
N ARG A 45 -6.17 9.20 -18.81
CA ARG A 45 -5.73 7.81 -18.78
C ARG A 45 -5.84 7.19 -20.17
N LEU A 46 -4.78 6.51 -20.60
CA LEU A 46 -4.74 5.76 -21.85
C LEU A 46 -5.02 4.28 -21.55
N ASP A 47 -6.29 3.90 -21.70
CA ASP A 47 -6.76 2.54 -21.43
C ASP A 47 -6.16 1.51 -22.40
N LEU A 48 -5.96 1.92 -23.65
CA LEU A 48 -5.29 1.15 -24.70
C LEU A 48 -3.96 1.81 -25.07
N GLY A 49 -2.92 0.97 -25.20
CA GLY A 49 -1.63 1.43 -25.71
C GLY A 49 -1.66 1.67 -27.23
N PHE A 50 -0.81 2.59 -27.68
CA PHE A 50 -0.50 2.85 -29.08
C PHE A 50 0.89 2.26 -29.41
N ASP A 51 1.62 2.90 -30.33
CA ASP A 51 2.92 2.43 -30.83
C ASP A 51 4.13 2.92 -30.01
N GLY A 52 3.88 3.62 -28.90
CA GLY A 52 4.87 4.25 -28.05
C GLY A 52 5.26 5.66 -28.49
N SER A 53 5.31 5.92 -29.80
CA SER A 53 5.68 7.23 -30.35
C SER A 53 4.57 8.25 -30.14
N LYS A 54 3.31 7.81 -30.22
CA LYS A 54 2.14 8.65 -29.98
C LYS A 54 2.11 9.14 -28.54
N GLU A 55 2.27 8.25 -27.57
CA GLU A 55 2.28 8.55 -26.14
C GLU A 55 3.43 9.50 -25.79
N ALA A 56 4.61 9.29 -26.38
CA ALA A 56 5.74 10.20 -26.25
C ALA A 56 5.39 11.60 -26.75
N LEU A 57 4.76 11.73 -27.92
CA LEU A 57 4.31 13.03 -28.44
C LEU A 57 3.23 13.67 -27.55
N LEU A 58 2.27 12.88 -27.08
CA LEU A 58 1.19 13.34 -26.19
C LEU A 58 1.71 13.93 -24.88
N SER A 59 2.84 13.45 -24.37
CA SER A 59 3.49 14.01 -23.17
C SER A 59 4.02 15.45 -23.35
N PHE A 60 4.03 15.98 -24.57
CA PHE A 60 4.36 17.37 -24.89
C PHE A 60 3.13 18.22 -25.25
N ASN A 61 1.93 17.76 -24.92
CA ASN A 61 0.71 18.52 -25.18
C ASN A 61 0.81 19.96 -24.60
N PRO A 62 0.29 20.97 -25.31
CA PRO A 62 0.48 22.38 -24.94
C PRO A 62 -0.29 22.81 -23.68
N TYR A 63 -1.14 21.94 -23.15
CA TYR A 63 -1.98 22.19 -21.99
C TYR A 63 -1.34 21.72 -20.68
N GLY A 64 -0.23 20.97 -20.75
CA GLY A 64 0.44 20.41 -19.58
C GLY A 64 -0.35 19.28 -18.91
N LEU A 65 -1.20 18.57 -19.66
CA LEU A 65 -1.96 17.44 -19.15
C LEU A 65 -1.03 16.23 -18.91
N ILE A 66 -1.26 15.54 -17.79
CA ILE A 66 -0.62 14.27 -17.49
C ILE A 66 -1.14 13.17 -18.42
N ILE A 67 -0.24 12.32 -18.90
CA ILE A 67 -0.55 11.10 -19.64
C ILE A 67 -0.38 9.93 -18.69
N GLU A 68 -1.49 9.38 -18.22
CA GLU A 68 -1.49 8.22 -17.33
C GLU A 68 -1.57 6.93 -18.15
N LEU A 69 -0.56 6.08 -17.99
CA LEU A 69 -0.42 4.81 -18.72
C LEU A 69 -0.95 3.65 -17.88
N ASN A 70 -1.51 2.64 -18.55
CA ASN A 70 -1.85 1.38 -17.89
C ASN A 70 -0.59 0.64 -17.41
N MET A 71 -0.47 0.44 -16.10
CA MET A 71 0.65 -0.28 -15.48
C MET A 71 0.44 -1.78 -15.40
N SER A 72 -0.77 -2.30 -15.60
CA SER A 72 -1.13 -3.71 -15.35
C SER A 72 -0.68 -4.68 -16.45
N ASN A 73 0.34 -4.32 -17.25
CA ASN A 73 0.86 -5.17 -18.31
C ASN A 73 2.38 -5.34 -18.19
N ASP A 74 2.85 -6.58 -18.04
CA ASP A 74 4.26 -6.92 -17.87
C ASP A 74 5.01 -7.03 -19.21
N VAL A 75 4.95 -5.95 -19.99
CA VAL A 75 5.63 -5.83 -21.29
C VAL A 75 6.51 -4.57 -21.30
N ALA A 76 7.44 -4.50 -22.25
CA ALA A 76 8.36 -3.35 -22.40
C ALA A 76 7.70 -2.10 -23.01
N TYR A 77 6.44 -1.83 -22.64
CA TYR A 77 5.64 -0.74 -23.18
C TYR A 77 6.20 0.64 -22.78
N LEU A 78 6.45 0.86 -21.49
CA LEU A 78 7.07 2.09 -21.01
C LEU A 78 8.46 2.29 -21.65
N ASP A 79 9.28 1.25 -21.73
CA ASP A 79 10.62 1.35 -22.33
C ASP A 79 10.53 1.80 -23.79
N ASN A 80 9.59 1.25 -24.57
CA ASN A 80 9.33 1.68 -25.95
C ASN A 80 8.94 3.18 -26.01
N ILE A 81 8.01 3.64 -25.19
CA ILE A 81 7.63 5.07 -25.11
C ILE A 81 8.85 5.96 -24.81
N LEU A 82 9.67 5.56 -23.85
CA LEU A 82 10.84 6.34 -23.43
C LEU A 82 11.94 6.39 -24.50
N THR A 83 12.03 5.40 -25.39
CA THR A 83 12.97 5.47 -26.53
C THR A 83 12.62 6.53 -27.57
N TYR A 84 11.38 7.02 -27.59
CA TYR A 84 10.93 8.17 -28.39
C TYR A 84 11.08 9.52 -27.67
N GLU A 85 11.91 9.59 -26.62
CA GLU A 85 12.21 10.82 -25.85
C GLU A 85 10.97 11.47 -25.18
N ALA A 86 10.08 10.64 -24.63
CA ALA A 86 8.92 11.13 -23.91
C ALA A 86 9.26 12.04 -22.70
N ASN A 87 8.40 13.03 -22.46
CA ASN A 87 8.51 13.99 -21.36
C ASN A 87 8.10 13.34 -20.02
N LYS A 88 9.05 12.62 -19.40
CA LYS A 88 8.82 11.82 -18.18
C LYS A 88 8.01 12.49 -17.06
N PRO A 89 8.22 13.78 -16.70
CA PRO A 89 7.43 14.45 -15.67
C PRO A 89 5.91 14.48 -15.93
N PHE A 90 5.47 14.33 -17.17
CA PHE A 90 4.07 14.30 -17.58
C PHE A 90 3.56 12.89 -17.89
N ILE A 91 4.32 11.86 -17.50
CA ILE A 91 3.89 10.46 -17.61
C ILE A 91 3.69 9.92 -16.21
N TYR A 92 2.47 9.46 -15.93
CA TYR A 92 2.16 8.66 -14.75
C TYR A 92 1.87 7.22 -15.18
N GLY A 93 1.87 6.32 -14.21
CA GLY A 93 1.32 4.98 -14.38
C GLY A 93 0.22 4.73 -13.37
N CYS A 94 -0.87 4.10 -13.81
CA CYS A 94 -1.92 3.61 -12.92
C CYS A 94 -2.35 2.19 -13.30
N HIS A 95 -2.37 1.31 -12.31
CA HIS A 95 -2.88 -0.04 -12.49
C HIS A 95 -4.38 -0.06 -12.80
N ASN A 96 -4.86 -1.10 -13.48
CA ASN A 96 -6.28 -1.40 -13.54
C ASN A 96 -6.84 -1.82 -12.17
N PHE A 97 -8.15 -1.65 -12.01
CA PHE A 97 -8.97 -2.37 -11.05
C PHE A 97 -9.74 -3.49 -11.75
N TYR A 98 -10.26 -4.44 -10.97
CA TYR A 98 -10.83 -5.67 -11.50
C TYR A 98 -12.18 -5.98 -10.83
N PRO A 99 -13.32 -5.68 -11.50
CA PRO A 99 -14.66 -5.82 -10.92
C PRO A 99 -15.13 -7.25 -10.68
N GLN A 100 -14.55 -8.23 -11.37
CA GLN A 100 -14.93 -9.64 -11.24
C GLN A 100 -14.05 -10.32 -10.19
N ASP A 101 -14.67 -11.02 -9.24
CA ASP A 101 -13.97 -11.86 -8.26
C ASP A 101 -13.03 -12.88 -8.95
N GLY A 102 -11.82 -13.01 -8.41
CA GLY A 102 -10.77 -13.89 -8.93
C GLY A 102 -10.05 -13.40 -10.19
N SER A 103 -10.27 -12.15 -10.63
CA SER A 103 -9.67 -11.60 -11.87
C SER A 103 -8.60 -10.53 -11.65
N ALA A 104 -8.41 -10.04 -10.41
CA ALA A 104 -7.38 -9.06 -10.10
C ALA A 104 -5.99 -9.68 -10.09
N LEU A 105 -4.96 -8.83 -10.03
CA LEU A 105 -3.60 -9.29 -10.23
C LEU A 105 -3.10 -10.16 -9.07
N PRO A 106 -2.36 -11.24 -9.36
CA PRO A 106 -1.54 -11.90 -8.36
C PRO A 106 -0.33 -11.02 -8.00
N LEU A 107 0.18 -11.19 -6.77
CA LEU A 107 1.21 -10.33 -6.20
C LEU A 107 2.51 -10.29 -7.01
N ASP A 108 2.98 -11.44 -7.48
CA ASP A 108 4.23 -11.56 -8.24
C ASP A 108 4.16 -10.78 -9.55
N PHE A 109 3.06 -10.92 -10.30
CA PHE A 109 2.82 -10.16 -11.53
C PHE A 109 2.64 -8.66 -11.28
N PHE A 110 1.91 -8.29 -10.22
CA PHE A 110 1.81 -6.89 -9.80
C PHE A 110 3.20 -6.29 -9.54
N VAL A 111 4.05 -6.98 -8.77
CA VAL A 111 5.41 -6.52 -8.46
C VAL A 111 6.26 -6.36 -9.72
N THR A 112 6.21 -7.28 -10.68
CA THR A 112 6.98 -7.14 -11.94
C THR A 112 6.51 -5.94 -12.75
N CYS A 113 5.20 -5.76 -12.87
CA CYS A 113 4.58 -4.61 -13.51
C CYS A 113 5.01 -3.27 -12.88
N SER A 114 4.79 -3.10 -11.56
CA SER A 114 5.06 -1.83 -10.89
C SER A 114 6.56 -1.48 -10.88
N GLN A 115 7.44 -2.48 -10.79
CA GLN A 115 8.89 -2.26 -10.85
C GLN A 115 9.35 -1.63 -12.18
N ARG A 116 8.68 -1.88 -13.30
CA ARG A 116 9.04 -1.27 -14.59
C ARG A 116 8.94 0.25 -14.54
N PHE A 117 7.83 0.75 -13.99
CA PHE A 117 7.58 2.18 -13.83
C PHE A 117 8.47 2.77 -12.73
N LYS A 118 8.56 2.11 -11.58
CA LYS A 118 9.33 2.63 -10.44
C LYS A 118 10.82 2.78 -10.76
N LYS A 119 11.41 1.85 -11.52
CA LYS A 119 12.81 1.93 -11.98
C LYS A 119 13.10 3.15 -12.86
N GLN A 120 12.10 3.66 -13.57
CA GLN A 120 12.21 4.83 -14.43
C GLN A 120 11.92 6.14 -13.68
N GLY A 121 11.59 6.08 -12.39
CA GLY A 121 11.21 7.25 -11.58
C GLY A 121 9.84 7.82 -11.94
N ILE A 122 8.98 7.03 -12.59
CA ILE A 122 7.60 7.42 -12.92
C ILE A 122 6.72 7.27 -11.67
N ARG A 123 5.80 8.23 -11.47
CA ARG A 123 4.79 8.21 -10.40
C ARG A 123 3.79 7.08 -10.65
N THR A 124 3.49 6.29 -9.63
CA THR A 124 2.69 5.06 -9.77
C THR A 124 1.45 5.07 -8.89
N ALA A 125 0.34 4.56 -9.42
CA ALA A 125 -0.93 4.46 -8.70
C ALA A 125 -1.52 3.03 -8.78
N ALA A 126 -2.27 2.65 -7.74
CA ALA A 126 -3.04 1.41 -7.72
C ALA A 126 -4.34 1.56 -6.91
N PHE A 127 -5.28 0.66 -7.16
CA PHE A 127 -6.61 0.71 -6.58
C PHE A 127 -6.78 -0.21 -5.37
N VAL A 128 -7.48 0.30 -4.37
CA VAL A 128 -8.07 -0.44 -3.26
C VAL A 128 -9.59 -0.43 -3.40
N THR A 129 -10.27 -1.36 -2.72
CA THR A 129 -11.72 -1.43 -2.71
C THR A 129 -12.26 -1.08 -1.34
N SER A 130 -13.29 -0.23 -1.30
CA SER A 130 -14.15 -0.08 -0.12
C SER A 130 -15.09 -1.29 -0.03
N ASN A 131 -15.39 -1.69 1.20
CA ASN A 131 -16.33 -2.78 1.52
C ASN A 131 -17.79 -2.27 1.64
N GLU A 132 -17.99 -0.95 1.76
CA GLU A 132 -19.32 -0.32 1.84
C GLU A 132 -19.80 0.30 0.51
N ALA A 133 -18.88 0.65 -0.38
CA ALA A 133 -19.17 1.31 -1.65
C ALA A 133 -19.79 0.35 -2.69
N ILE A 134 -20.91 0.77 -3.29
CA ILE A 134 -21.69 -0.05 -4.24
C ILE A 134 -21.62 0.44 -5.70
N LEU A 135 -21.18 1.67 -5.95
CA LEU A 135 -21.08 2.23 -7.30
C LEU A 135 -19.74 1.81 -7.93
N GLY A 136 -19.83 1.34 -9.18
CA GLY A 136 -18.71 1.00 -10.03
C GLY A 136 -19.05 1.25 -11.50
N PRO A 137 -18.09 1.10 -12.42
CA PRO A 137 -18.30 1.39 -13.84
C PRO A 137 -19.08 0.31 -14.59
N CYS A 138 -19.15 -0.91 -14.04
CA CYS A 138 -19.77 -2.08 -14.68
C CYS A 138 -20.94 -2.62 -13.84
N ASP A 139 -21.79 -3.41 -14.49
CA ASP A 139 -22.94 -4.11 -13.91
C ASP A 139 -22.49 -5.16 -12.86
N VAL A 140 -21.29 -5.70 -13.03
CA VAL A 140 -20.59 -6.56 -12.08
C VAL A 140 -19.66 -5.69 -11.24
N ASN A 141 -19.76 -5.81 -9.92
CA ASN A 141 -18.96 -5.05 -8.96
C ASN A 141 -18.74 -5.88 -7.68
N ASP A 142 -17.85 -6.86 -7.75
CA ASP A 142 -17.39 -7.67 -6.60
C ASP A 142 -16.26 -6.95 -5.84
N GLY A 143 -16.26 -5.61 -5.84
CA GLY A 143 -15.16 -4.75 -5.43
C GLY A 143 -14.21 -4.41 -6.58
N LEU A 144 -13.49 -3.29 -6.42
CA LEU A 144 -12.59 -2.73 -7.46
C LEU A 144 -11.11 -2.63 -7.03
N PRO A 145 -10.48 -3.71 -6.50
CA PRO A 145 -9.06 -3.68 -6.16
C PRO A 145 -8.16 -3.93 -7.38
N THR A 146 -6.89 -3.53 -7.29
CA THR A 146 -5.83 -3.94 -8.23
C THR A 146 -5.28 -5.34 -7.91
N LEU A 147 -5.12 -5.67 -6.63
CA LEU A 147 -4.58 -6.95 -6.15
C LEU A 147 -5.72 -7.86 -5.67
N GLU A 148 -5.71 -9.12 -6.07
CA GLU A 148 -6.81 -10.03 -5.70
C GLU A 148 -6.86 -10.31 -4.21
N MET A 149 -5.69 -10.42 -3.56
CA MET A 149 -5.59 -10.60 -2.12
C MET A 149 -6.14 -9.42 -1.29
N HIS A 150 -6.46 -8.28 -1.92
CA HIS A 150 -7.04 -7.12 -1.24
C HIS A 150 -8.55 -7.12 -1.17
N ARG A 151 -9.24 -7.92 -1.99
CA ARG A 151 -10.69 -7.78 -2.27
C ARG A 151 -11.58 -7.75 -1.03
N TYR A 152 -11.19 -8.49 0.02
CA TYR A 152 -11.96 -8.63 1.25
C TYR A 152 -11.24 -8.11 2.49
N LEU A 153 -10.09 -7.45 2.32
CA LEU A 153 -9.35 -6.88 3.44
C LEU A 153 -9.94 -5.52 3.84
N PRO A 154 -9.76 -5.09 5.10
CA PRO A 154 -10.03 -3.71 5.50
C PRO A 154 -9.25 -2.71 4.63
N ILE A 155 -9.84 -1.57 4.32
CA ILE A 155 -9.29 -0.62 3.33
C ILE A 155 -7.93 -0.05 3.76
N GLU A 156 -7.74 0.15 5.05
CA GLU A 156 -6.49 0.60 5.66
C GLU A 156 -5.39 -0.46 5.54
N VAL A 157 -5.72 -1.76 5.62
CA VAL A 157 -4.78 -2.85 5.42
C VAL A 157 -4.34 -2.92 3.95
N GLN A 158 -5.29 -2.80 3.01
CA GLN A 158 -4.99 -2.72 1.58
C GLN A 158 -4.06 -1.52 1.28
N THR A 159 -4.34 -0.37 1.90
CA THR A 159 -3.57 0.87 1.74
C THR A 159 -2.16 0.74 2.32
N LYS A 160 -2.03 0.24 3.55
CA LYS A 160 -0.74 -0.09 4.19
C LYS A 160 0.09 -1.00 3.30
N TYR A 161 -0.54 -2.00 2.69
CA TYR A 161 0.13 -2.96 1.82
C TYR A 161 0.75 -2.30 0.60
N LEU A 162 -0.03 -1.51 -0.15
CA LEU A 162 0.45 -0.84 -1.36
C LEU A 162 1.64 0.07 -1.05
N PHE A 163 1.58 0.85 0.03
CA PHE A 163 2.72 1.68 0.45
C PHE A 163 3.92 0.85 0.93
N ALA A 164 3.69 -0.24 1.68
CA ALA A 164 4.75 -1.11 2.17
C ALA A 164 5.56 -1.78 1.05
N THR A 165 4.97 -1.97 -0.13
CA THR A 165 5.70 -2.45 -1.31
C THR A 165 6.85 -1.54 -1.72
N GLY A 166 6.72 -0.23 -1.47
CA GLY A 166 7.61 0.81 -1.99
C GLY A 166 7.52 1.01 -3.51
N LEU A 167 6.49 0.44 -4.15
CA LEU A 167 6.28 0.48 -5.61
C LEU A 167 5.15 1.41 -6.03
N ILE A 168 4.27 1.80 -5.11
CA ILE A 168 3.09 2.63 -5.35
C ILE A 168 3.21 3.97 -4.61
N ASP A 169 2.97 5.07 -5.32
CA ASP A 169 2.98 6.44 -4.79
C ASP A 169 1.58 6.92 -4.39
N ASP A 170 0.57 6.57 -5.18
CA ASP A 170 -0.83 6.96 -4.96
C ASP A 170 -1.74 5.73 -4.80
N VAL A 171 -2.62 5.78 -3.79
CA VAL A 171 -3.62 4.74 -3.54
C VAL A 171 -5.00 5.35 -3.74
N ILE A 172 -5.80 4.74 -4.60
CA ILE A 172 -7.10 5.27 -5.04
C ILE A 172 -8.20 4.26 -4.68
N ILE A 173 -9.34 4.73 -4.18
CA ILE A 173 -10.51 3.86 -3.97
C ILE A 173 -11.20 3.67 -5.32
N GLY A 174 -11.32 2.44 -5.80
CA GLY A 174 -11.89 2.15 -7.11
C GLY A 174 -13.40 2.32 -7.19
N ASN A 175 -14.12 1.98 -6.11
CA ASN A 175 -15.58 2.06 -5.99
C ASN A 175 -16.02 3.28 -5.16
N ALA A 176 -17.29 3.69 -5.33
CA ALA A 176 -17.87 4.82 -4.62
C ALA A 176 -19.25 4.50 -3.99
N TYR A 177 -19.67 5.15 -2.91
CA TYR A 177 -18.88 6.01 -2.03
C TYR A 177 -18.36 5.17 -0.86
N ALA A 178 -17.08 5.31 -0.53
CA ALA A 178 -16.55 4.77 0.71
C ALA A 178 -17.24 5.45 1.90
N SER A 179 -17.36 4.74 3.02
CA SER A 179 -17.94 5.32 4.23
C SER A 179 -17.00 6.32 4.89
N GLU A 180 -17.54 7.21 5.73
CA GLU A 180 -16.70 8.16 6.49
C GLU A 180 -15.67 7.44 7.37
N ALA A 181 -16.04 6.28 7.92
CA ALA A 181 -15.14 5.44 8.70
C ALA A 181 -14.00 4.89 7.85
N GLU A 182 -14.28 4.41 6.64
CA GLU A 182 -13.25 3.94 5.70
C GLU A 182 -12.33 5.08 5.23
N LEU A 183 -12.90 6.25 4.92
CA LEU A 183 -12.12 7.44 4.55
C LEU A 183 -11.20 7.89 5.68
N GLN A 184 -11.71 7.91 6.92
CA GLN A 184 -10.91 8.24 8.10
C GLN A 184 -9.79 7.21 8.30
N ALA A 185 -10.10 5.92 8.31
CA ALA A 185 -9.12 4.84 8.50
C ALA A 185 -8.01 4.89 7.44
N MET A 186 -8.37 5.10 6.17
CA MET A 186 -7.40 5.27 5.07
C MET A 186 -6.54 6.53 5.25
N SER A 187 -7.11 7.64 5.75
CA SER A 187 -6.40 8.90 5.95
C SER A 187 -5.36 8.85 7.08
N GLU A 188 -5.57 7.98 8.08
CA GLU A 188 -4.69 7.81 9.23
C GLU A 188 -3.48 6.91 8.91
N VAL A 189 -3.48 6.22 7.77
CA VAL A 189 -2.35 5.39 7.32
C VAL A 189 -1.11 6.25 7.06
N ASN A 190 -0.03 5.94 7.79
CA ASN A 190 1.28 6.53 7.51
C ASN A 190 1.88 5.93 6.23
N ARG A 191 1.91 6.73 5.16
CA ARG A 191 2.41 6.34 3.84
C ARG A 191 3.90 5.97 3.81
N TYR A 192 4.68 6.41 4.79
CA TYR A 192 6.15 6.32 4.77
C TYR A 192 6.72 5.38 5.82
N GLN A 193 5.86 4.78 6.66
CA GLN A 193 6.29 3.90 7.74
C GLN A 193 5.19 2.91 8.11
N LEU A 194 5.55 1.63 8.16
CA LEU A 194 4.64 0.56 8.54
C LEU A 194 4.29 0.66 10.04
N SER A 195 2.99 0.65 10.34
CA SER A 195 2.46 0.50 11.69
C SER A 195 1.52 -0.71 11.76
N PHE A 196 1.59 -1.43 12.87
CA PHE A 196 0.76 -2.61 13.11
C PHE A 196 -0.23 -2.37 14.25
N GLU A 197 -1.48 -2.79 14.05
CA GLU A 197 -2.47 -2.81 15.12
C GLU A 197 -2.24 -4.02 16.04
N VAL A 198 -2.26 -3.77 17.35
CA VAL A 198 -1.92 -4.78 18.36
C VAL A 198 -3.08 -5.10 19.29
N GLU A 199 -3.39 -6.39 19.38
CA GLU A 199 -4.24 -6.94 20.43
C GLU A 199 -3.37 -7.45 21.58
N PHE A 200 -3.39 -6.74 22.71
CA PHE A 200 -2.66 -7.16 23.90
C PHE A 200 -3.33 -8.32 24.63
N VAL A 201 -2.52 -9.22 25.22
CA VAL A 201 -3.04 -10.24 26.15
C VAL A 201 -3.48 -9.59 27.47
N PRO A 202 -4.45 -10.16 28.21
CA PRO A 202 -4.92 -9.57 29.48
C PRO A 202 -3.82 -9.34 30.52
N GLU A 203 -2.81 -10.20 30.54
CA GLU A 203 -1.71 -10.21 31.50
C GLU A 203 -0.58 -9.23 31.17
N VAL A 204 -0.66 -8.51 30.03
CA VAL A 204 0.38 -7.55 29.63
C VAL A 204 0.61 -6.51 30.73
N ASN A 205 1.87 -6.24 31.04
CA ASN A 205 2.22 -5.24 32.05
C ASN A 205 2.59 -3.88 31.43
N ASP A 206 2.73 -2.86 32.29
CA ASP A 206 2.97 -1.48 31.83
C ASP A 206 4.30 -1.32 31.07
N VAL A 207 5.39 -1.98 31.52
CA VAL A 207 6.67 -1.87 30.82
C VAL A 207 6.60 -2.51 29.44
N GLU A 208 5.86 -3.60 29.27
CA GLU A 208 5.64 -4.23 27.97
C GLU A 208 4.82 -3.34 27.04
N LYS A 209 3.74 -2.72 27.51
CA LYS A 209 2.98 -1.73 26.72
C LYS A 209 3.85 -0.55 26.31
N GLU A 210 4.70 -0.05 27.20
CA GLU A 210 5.64 1.02 26.86
C GLU A 210 6.67 0.58 25.82
N ILE A 211 7.24 -0.62 25.96
CA ILE A 211 8.16 -1.19 24.99
C ILE A 211 7.50 -1.24 23.61
N VAL A 212 6.26 -1.73 23.51
CA VAL A 212 5.52 -1.87 22.25
C VAL A 212 5.11 -0.51 21.65
N LEU A 213 4.45 0.36 22.42
CA LEU A 213 3.78 1.55 21.85
C LEU A 213 4.65 2.81 21.81
N LYS A 214 5.67 2.93 22.66
CA LYS A 214 6.43 4.18 22.83
C LYS A 214 7.83 4.16 22.20
N ASN A 215 8.10 3.20 21.31
CA ASN A 215 9.44 3.02 20.75
C ASN A 215 9.42 2.98 19.21
N GLN A 216 10.44 3.61 18.62
CA GLN A 216 10.79 3.34 17.23
C GLN A 216 11.47 1.97 17.14
N HIS A 217 10.75 0.97 16.62
CA HIS A 217 11.35 -0.34 16.40
C HIS A 217 12.12 -0.39 15.11
N VAL A 218 13.19 -1.20 15.11
CA VAL A 218 14.03 -1.46 13.95
C VAL A 218 14.33 -2.95 13.91
N ARG A 219 14.02 -3.62 12.80
CA ARG A 219 14.47 -5.01 12.58
C ARG A 219 15.99 -5.00 12.45
N ARG A 220 16.69 -5.64 13.39
CA ARG A 220 18.14 -5.81 13.29
C ARG A 220 18.52 -6.54 11.98
N GLY A 221 19.57 -6.07 11.30
CA GLY A 221 19.86 -6.46 9.91
C GLY A 221 20.42 -7.87 9.71
N ASP A 222 21.09 -8.45 10.71
CA ASP A 222 21.45 -9.87 10.74
C ASP A 222 20.22 -10.69 11.16
N ILE A 223 19.35 -10.90 10.16
CA ILE A 223 18.04 -11.50 10.36
C ILE A 223 18.11 -12.98 10.72
N THR A 224 17.01 -13.46 11.29
CA THR A 224 16.69 -14.89 11.47
C THR A 224 15.33 -15.17 10.83
N ALA A 225 15.10 -16.42 10.44
CA ALA A 225 13.83 -16.88 9.89
C ALA A 225 12.71 -16.87 10.95
N ARG A 226 13.05 -17.09 12.23
CA ARG A 226 12.05 -17.31 13.29
C ARG A 226 11.35 -16.06 13.80
N MET A 227 12.01 -14.90 13.76
CA MET A 227 11.46 -13.67 14.32
C MET A 227 12.08 -12.38 13.76
N VAL A 228 11.28 -11.31 13.81
CA VAL A 228 11.77 -9.93 13.78
C VAL A 228 12.31 -9.59 15.16
N ARG A 229 13.46 -8.90 15.23
CA ARG A 229 14.10 -8.56 16.51
C ARG A 229 14.32 -7.07 16.62
N SER A 230 13.68 -6.45 17.61
CA SER A 230 13.90 -5.07 18.00
C SER A 230 14.88 -5.04 19.18
N THR A 231 16.17 -4.88 18.88
CA THR A 231 17.24 -5.12 19.87
C THR A 231 17.69 -3.89 20.66
N VAL A 232 17.25 -2.69 20.27
CA VAL A 232 17.61 -1.44 20.96
C VAL A 232 16.79 -1.28 22.24
N VAL A 233 15.52 -1.67 22.23
CA VAL A 233 14.60 -1.52 23.37
C VAL A 233 15.13 -2.20 24.63
N ARG A 234 15.74 -3.38 24.53
CA ARG A 234 16.33 -4.07 25.70
C ARG A 234 17.41 -3.28 26.43
N LYS A 235 18.09 -2.34 25.76
CA LYS A 235 19.09 -1.46 26.39
C LYS A 235 18.42 -0.32 27.14
N ILE A 236 17.33 0.21 26.59
CA ILE A 236 16.52 1.28 27.18
C ILE A 236 15.89 0.75 28.49
N TYR A 237 15.29 -0.43 28.43
CA TYR A 237 14.55 -1.04 29.53
C TYR A 237 15.37 -2.06 30.33
N GLN A 238 16.70 -2.05 30.27
CA GLN A 238 17.53 -3.10 30.89
C GLN A 238 17.35 -3.22 32.41
N LYS A 239 16.97 -2.12 33.07
CA LYS A 239 16.83 -2.03 34.53
C LYS A 239 15.43 -2.42 35.01
N ASP A 240 14.44 -2.35 34.14
CA ASP A 240 13.06 -2.67 34.44
C ASP A 240 12.88 -4.18 34.60
N ALA A 241 12.14 -4.58 35.63
CA ALA A 241 11.75 -5.97 35.80
C ALA A 241 10.68 -6.33 34.77
N ASN A 242 10.75 -7.54 34.23
CA ASN A 242 9.67 -8.09 33.43
C ASN A 242 9.37 -9.52 33.92
N PRO A 243 8.49 -9.66 34.93
CA PRO A 243 8.13 -10.95 35.51
C PRO A 243 7.55 -11.90 34.47
N VAL A 244 7.66 -13.20 34.74
CA VAL A 244 7.15 -14.24 33.82
C VAL A 244 5.62 -14.25 33.77
N HIS A 245 5.04 -14.31 32.58
CA HIS A 245 3.65 -14.66 32.31
C HIS A 245 3.51 -15.15 30.85
N ASP A 246 2.52 -15.98 30.56
CA ASP A 246 2.23 -16.49 29.20
C ASP A 246 3.43 -17.10 28.46
N ASN A 247 4.45 -17.53 29.22
CA ASN A 247 5.75 -17.96 28.71
C ASN A 247 5.81 -19.46 28.37
N HIS A 248 4.77 -20.20 28.71
CA HIS A 248 4.64 -21.62 28.38
C HIS A 248 3.83 -21.89 27.11
N LEU A 249 3.37 -20.84 26.42
CA LEU A 249 2.59 -20.96 25.19
C LEU A 249 3.48 -21.34 24.00
N VAL A 250 2.85 -21.93 22.99
CA VAL A 250 3.43 -22.03 21.65
C VAL A 250 3.12 -20.73 20.92
N PHE A 251 4.15 -19.95 20.62
CA PHE A 251 4.04 -18.67 19.92
C PHE A 251 3.87 -18.91 18.42
N LYS A 252 2.93 -18.20 17.82
CA LYS A 252 2.57 -18.30 16.40
C LYS A 252 3.01 -17.06 15.64
N ARG A 253 3.01 -17.14 14.31
CA ARG A 253 3.30 -15.98 13.45
C ARG A 253 2.37 -14.82 13.84
N GLY A 254 2.94 -13.61 13.94
CA GLY A 254 2.21 -12.41 14.36
C GLY A 254 2.22 -12.16 15.87
N ASP A 255 2.57 -13.16 16.70
CA ASP A 255 2.71 -12.95 18.14
C ASP A 255 3.84 -11.95 18.44
N ILE A 256 3.56 -11.03 19.35
CA ILE A 256 4.53 -10.11 19.92
C ILE A 256 4.99 -10.70 21.25
N VAL A 257 6.29 -10.94 21.36
CA VAL A 257 6.91 -11.52 22.56
C VAL A 257 8.03 -10.64 23.08
N ILE A 258 8.18 -10.56 24.39
CA ILE A 258 9.23 -9.78 25.05
C ILE A 258 10.02 -10.70 25.98
N GLY A 259 11.34 -10.57 25.97
CA GLY A 259 12.18 -11.33 26.89
C GLY A 259 11.92 -10.97 28.35
N ASN A 260 11.63 -11.96 29.19
CA ASN A 260 11.32 -11.77 30.61
C ASN A 260 12.59 -11.84 31.48
N ASP A 261 12.41 -11.79 32.81
CA ASP A 261 13.49 -11.78 33.79
C ASP A 261 14.40 -13.02 33.75
N LEU A 262 13.95 -14.14 33.15
CA LEU A 262 14.77 -15.33 32.95
C LEU A 262 15.77 -15.18 31.81
N PHE A 263 15.58 -14.21 30.89
CA PHE A 263 16.32 -14.15 29.63
C PHE A 263 17.66 -13.41 29.70
N GLY A 264 18.15 -13.08 30.89
CA GLY A 264 19.46 -12.46 31.12
C GLY A 264 19.72 -11.25 30.21
N LYS A 265 20.72 -11.34 29.32
CA LYS A 265 21.10 -10.25 28.39
C LYS A 265 20.04 -9.92 27.32
N TYR A 266 18.99 -10.73 27.20
CA TYR A 266 17.89 -10.55 26.26
C TYR A 266 16.60 -10.09 26.94
N LYS A 267 16.62 -9.88 28.27
CA LYS A 267 15.49 -9.26 28.99
C LYS A 267 15.07 -7.96 28.31
N ASN A 268 13.78 -7.78 28.10
CA ASN A 268 13.14 -6.65 27.43
C ASN A 268 13.48 -6.49 25.94
N GLU A 269 14.01 -7.53 25.27
CA GLU A 269 14.08 -7.58 23.81
C GLU A 269 12.71 -7.91 23.23
N LEU A 270 12.12 -6.99 22.46
CA LEU A 270 10.88 -7.22 21.73
C LEU A 270 11.15 -7.99 20.43
N GLN A 271 10.30 -8.97 20.16
CA GLN A 271 10.33 -9.78 18.96
C GLN A 271 8.91 -9.94 18.39
N ILE A 272 8.80 -10.01 17.06
CA ILE A 272 7.58 -10.47 16.37
C ILE A 272 7.89 -11.85 15.82
N VAL A 273 7.05 -12.82 16.14
CA VAL A 273 7.23 -14.21 15.72
C VAL A 273 6.87 -14.38 14.24
N LEU A 274 7.72 -15.10 13.51
CA LEU A 274 7.54 -15.42 12.08
C LEU A 274 7.38 -16.92 11.84
N GLU A 275 8.03 -17.76 12.66
CA GLU A 275 7.90 -19.22 12.67
C GLU A 275 7.51 -19.70 14.07
N GLU A 276 6.62 -20.69 14.13
CA GLU A 276 6.07 -21.23 15.37
C GLU A 276 7.17 -21.76 16.31
N HIS A 277 7.11 -21.41 17.59
CA HIS A 277 8.05 -21.91 18.59
C HIS A 277 7.60 -21.69 20.05
N GLN A 278 8.31 -22.29 21.00
CA GLN A 278 8.10 -22.12 22.43
C GLN A 278 9.42 -21.73 23.10
N ASP A 279 9.39 -20.78 24.05
CA ASP A 279 10.54 -20.37 24.86
C ASP A 279 10.07 -19.76 26.19
N ASN A 280 10.40 -20.39 27.31
CA ASN A 280 9.96 -19.96 28.64
C ASN A 280 10.64 -18.68 29.14
N GLN A 281 11.66 -18.19 28.43
CA GLN A 281 12.32 -16.92 28.73
C GLN A 281 11.64 -15.71 28.06
N LYS A 282 10.50 -15.93 27.36
CA LYS A 282 9.73 -14.86 26.71
C LYS A 282 8.30 -14.86 27.21
N ASN A 283 7.73 -13.69 27.43
CA ASN A 283 6.30 -13.53 27.63
C ASN A 283 5.61 -13.27 26.29
N LYS A 284 4.43 -13.83 26.05
CA LYS A 284 3.52 -13.34 25.00
C LYS A 284 2.87 -12.07 25.53
N VAL A 285 3.01 -10.98 24.76
CA VAL A 285 2.54 -9.64 25.13
C VAL A 285 1.28 -9.26 24.36
N GLY A 286 1.16 -9.77 23.15
CA GLY A 286 0.02 -9.53 22.28
C GLY A 286 0.20 -10.24 20.96
N GLN A 287 -0.64 -9.87 20.00
CA GLN A 287 -0.56 -10.32 18.62
C GLN A 287 -0.91 -9.16 17.69
N ILE A 288 -0.31 -9.17 16.51
CA ILE A 288 -0.76 -8.34 15.40
C ILE A 288 -2.07 -8.92 14.88
N ILE A 289 -3.05 -8.07 14.58
CA ILE A 289 -4.35 -8.51 14.03
C ILE A 289 -4.15 -9.36 12.78
N ASP A 290 -4.98 -10.39 12.60
CA ASP A 290 -4.79 -11.42 11.57
C ASP A 290 -4.72 -10.83 10.15
N ASP A 291 -5.52 -9.80 9.86
CA ASP A 291 -5.57 -9.14 8.56
C ASP A 291 -4.22 -8.49 8.17
N GLU A 292 -3.37 -8.13 9.14
CA GLU A 292 -2.08 -7.49 8.91
C GLU A 292 -0.89 -8.48 8.84
N HIS A 293 -1.10 -9.79 8.99
CA HIS A 293 0.01 -10.77 8.98
C HIS A 293 0.78 -10.80 7.67
N LEU A 294 0.10 -10.48 6.56
CA LEU A 294 0.70 -10.34 5.23
C LEU A 294 1.69 -9.17 5.13
N LEU A 295 1.59 -8.16 6.01
CA LEU A 295 2.52 -7.02 6.05
C LEU A 295 3.86 -7.37 6.72
N LEU A 296 3.93 -8.47 7.47
CA LEU A 296 5.15 -8.92 8.15
C LEU A 296 6.31 -9.19 7.19
N ASP A 297 6.01 -9.61 5.95
CA ASP A 297 7.01 -9.86 4.91
C ASP A 297 7.70 -8.58 4.43
N TYR A 298 7.10 -7.42 4.69
CA TYR A 298 7.67 -6.09 4.38
C TYR A 298 8.54 -5.53 5.50
N ILE A 299 8.64 -6.19 6.66
CA ILE A 299 9.64 -5.86 7.68
C ILE A 299 11.01 -6.42 7.25
N LYS A 300 11.63 -5.80 6.26
CA LYS A 300 12.97 -6.14 5.73
C LYS A 300 14.09 -5.87 6.76
N PRO A 301 15.32 -6.39 6.54
CA PRO A 301 16.49 -5.99 7.33
C PRO A 301 16.60 -4.47 7.43
N TRP A 302 16.75 -3.92 8.65
CA TRP A 302 16.80 -2.48 8.95
C TRP A 302 15.52 -1.68 8.74
N SER A 303 14.38 -2.32 8.43
CA SER A 303 13.08 -1.65 8.40
C SER A 303 12.74 -1.05 9.74
N LYS A 304 12.13 0.15 9.70
CA LYS A 304 11.57 0.86 10.85
C LYS A 304 10.08 0.59 10.85
N PHE A 305 9.52 0.27 12.00
CA PHE A 305 8.10 0.02 12.15
C PHE A 305 7.63 0.48 13.53
N LEU A 306 6.32 0.67 13.64
CA LEU A 306 5.63 1.08 14.86
C LEU A 306 4.49 0.11 15.17
N PHE A 307 3.91 0.26 16.35
CA PHE A 307 2.67 -0.37 16.76
C PHE A 307 1.66 0.72 17.14
N GLN A 308 0.37 0.45 16.95
CA GLN A 308 -0.74 1.30 17.33
C GLN A 308 -1.81 0.51 18.08
#